data_AF-A0A450WGM5-F1
#
_entry.id   AF-A0A450WGM5-F1
#
_cell.length_a   1.000
_cell.length_b   1.000
_cell.length_c   1.000
_cell.angle_alpha   90.00
_cell.angle_beta   90.00
_cell.angle_gamma   90.00
#
_symmetry.space_group_name_H-M   'P 1'
#
loop_
_entity.id
_entity.type
_entity.pdbx_description
1 polymer ?
#
loop_
_entity_poly.entity_id
_entity_poly.type
_entity_poly.pdbx_seq_one_letter_code
_entity_poly.pdbx_strand_id
1 'polypeptide(L)'
;MPENTDPIPEQSMMEKVAKLLDVEYLPPLDPREIRSLNKALPGYQAIADDTVRLIEKHGKTLNLEPSVLADLEQGITDVARLKPPERLLEKLYLSVYHQRLQATDKCMGAMYDTARRIRNFAEAYPEIAEDGHFLLDFMKAFKPGRKKEKKEEAQGEA
;
A
#
# COMPACT_ATOMS: atom_id res chain seq x y z
N MET A 1 -8.56 -33.52 13.61
CA MET A 1 -7.15 -33.14 13.34
C MET A 1 -7.02 -31.69 13.76
N PRO A 2 -6.15 -31.31 14.70
CA PRO A 2 -5.97 -29.90 15.01
C PRO A 2 -5.14 -29.28 13.88
N GLU A 3 -5.69 -28.27 13.23
CA GLU A 3 -4.93 -27.39 12.36
C GLU A 3 -3.90 -26.67 13.24
N ASN A 4 -2.61 -26.86 12.97
CA ASN A 4 -1.55 -26.09 13.58
C ASN A 4 -1.71 -24.62 13.15
N THR A 5 -2.44 -23.85 13.95
CA THR A 5 -2.53 -22.40 13.84
C THR A 5 -1.49 -21.75 14.75
N ASP A 6 -0.25 -22.22 14.68
CA ASP A 6 0.84 -21.45 15.28
C ASP A 6 1.12 -20.25 14.35
N PRO A 7 1.00 -19.00 14.85
CA PRO A 7 1.30 -17.84 14.03
C PRO A 7 2.77 -17.91 13.64
N ILE A 8 3.02 -18.11 12.35
CA ILE A 8 4.37 -17.97 11.78
C ILE A 8 4.86 -16.57 12.20
N PRO A 9 6.01 -16.45 12.87
CA PRO A 9 6.52 -15.16 13.31
C PRO A 9 6.56 -14.19 12.14
N GLU A 10 6.05 -12.97 12.30
CA GLU A 10 5.99 -11.96 11.23
C GLU A 10 7.37 -11.75 10.57
N GLN A 11 8.45 -11.84 11.36
CA GLN A 11 9.84 -11.81 10.88
C GLN A 11 10.13 -12.91 9.85
N SER A 12 9.66 -14.14 10.08
CA SER A 12 9.84 -15.24 9.13
C SER A 12 9.07 -15.03 7.82
N MET A 13 7.92 -14.34 7.86
CA MET A 13 7.20 -14.00 6.63
C MET A 13 7.91 -12.89 5.85
N MET A 14 8.37 -11.85 6.54
CA MET A 14 9.10 -10.73 5.92
C MET A 14 10.39 -11.20 5.28
N GLU A 15 11.15 -12.09 5.92
CA GLU A 15 12.34 -12.71 5.35
C GLU A 15 12.04 -13.53 4.08
N LYS A 16 10.93 -14.27 4.05
CA LYS A 16 10.49 -15.03 2.87
C LYS A 16 10.12 -14.11 1.71
N VAL A 17 9.41 -13.02 1.98
CA VAL A 17 9.02 -12.03 0.96
C VAL A 17 10.26 -11.29 0.45
N ALA A 18 11.17 -10.90 1.35
CA ALA A 18 12.44 -10.26 1.02
C ALA A 18 13.27 -11.15 0.07
N LYS A 19 13.40 -12.44 0.41
CA LYS A 19 14.05 -13.45 -0.44
C LYS A 19 13.37 -13.64 -1.80
N LEU A 20 12.04 -13.59 -1.85
CA LEU A 20 11.27 -13.73 -3.09
C LEU A 20 11.46 -12.53 -4.03
N LEU A 21 11.61 -11.33 -3.46
CA LEU A 21 11.79 -10.09 -4.21
C LEU A 21 13.27 -9.74 -4.45
N ASP A 22 14.21 -10.58 -3.99
CA ASP A 22 15.64 -10.31 -4.01
C ASP A 22 16.00 -8.97 -3.33
N VAL A 23 15.33 -8.62 -2.24
CA VAL A 23 15.59 -7.40 -1.48
C VAL A 23 16.12 -7.72 -0.09
N GLU A 24 16.96 -6.85 0.44
CA GLU A 24 17.40 -6.94 1.83
C GLU A 24 16.35 -6.32 2.74
N TYR A 25 16.03 -7.01 3.84
CA TYR A 25 15.18 -6.46 4.87
C TYR A 25 16.01 -5.55 5.78
N LEU A 26 15.86 -4.24 5.60
CA LEU A 26 16.54 -3.22 6.40
C LEU A 26 15.59 -2.60 7.43
N PRO A 27 16.09 -2.16 8.60
CA PRO A 27 15.28 -1.41 9.54
C PRO A 27 14.78 -0.10 8.92
N PRO A 28 13.59 0.39 9.31
CA PRO A 28 13.10 1.68 8.83
C PRO A 28 14.10 2.81 9.14
N LEU A 29 14.40 3.63 8.14
CA LEU A 29 15.23 4.81 8.29
C LEU A 29 14.54 5.91 9.11
N ASP A 30 15.32 6.78 9.75
CA ASP A 30 14.75 7.92 10.47
C ASP A 30 14.15 8.94 9.47
N PRO A 31 13.01 9.60 9.79
CA PRO A 31 12.40 10.59 8.90
C PRO A 31 13.31 11.77 8.51
N ARG A 32 14.36 12.07 9.28
CA ARG A 32 15.38 13.07 8.93
C ARG A 32 16.35 12.52 7.89
N GLU A 33 16.75 11.26 8.02
CA GLU A 33 17.59 10.55 7.06
C GLU A 33 16.88 10.43 5.72
N ILE A 34 15.62 10.00 5.72
CA ILE A 34 14.79 9.93 4.51
C ILE A 34 14.72 11.29 3.81
N ARG A 35 14.47 12.38 4.56
CA ARG A 35 14.44 13.74 4.00
C ARG A 35 15.79 14.18 3.44
N SER A 36 16.90 13.71 4.01
CA SER A 36 18.24 14.00 3.50
C SER A 36 18.54 13.24 2.20
N LEU A 37 18.06 12.00 2.08
CA LEU A 37 18.26 11.12 0.92
C LEU A 37 17.32 11.48 -0.24
N ASN A 38 16.08 11.89 0.07
CA ASN A 38 15.10 12.38 -0.91
C ASN A 38 15.46 13.76 -1.52
N LYS A 39 16.67 14.27 -1.29
CA LYS A 39 17.18 15.48 -1.98
C LYS A 39 17.48 15.24 -3.46
N ALA A 40 17.49 14.00 -3.93
CA ALA A 40 17.72 13.68 -5.33
C ALA A 40 16.60 14.28 -6.22
N LEU A 41 17.02 15.18 -7.12
CA LEU A 41 16.13 15.92 -8.01
C LEU A 41 15.54 14.99 -9.10
N PRO A 42 14.35 15.34 -9.65
CA PRO A 42 13.86 14.73 -10.88
C PRO A 42 14.94 14.77 -11.97
N GLY A 43 15.19 13.63 -12.62
CA GLY A 43 16.22 13.52 -13.67
C GLY A 43 17.60 13.07 -13.19
N TYR A 44 17.79 12.78 -11.89
CA TYR A 44 19.06 12.28 -11.35
C TYR A 44 19.64 11.09 -12.13
N GLN A 45 18.80 10.15 -12.57
CA GLN A 45 19.24 8.97 -13.30
C GLN A 45 19.87 9.32 -14.66
N ALA A 46 19.32 10.30 -15.38
CA ALA A 46 19.90 10.78 -16.64
C ALA A 46 21.25 11.48 -16.41
N ILE A 47 21.36 12.26 -15.33
CA ILE A 47 22.62 12.90 -14.94
C ILE A 47 23.67 11.86 -14.52
N ALA A 48 23.27 10.81 -13.80
CA ALA A 48 24.16 9.72 -13.42
C ALA A 48 24.69 8.99 -14.67
N ASP A 49 23.81 8.66 -15.63
CA ASP A 49 24.19 8.03 -16.90
C ASP A 49 25.15 8.91 -17.73
N ASP A 50 24.88 10.21 -17.82
CA ASP A 50 25.77 11.16 -18.52
C ASP A 50 27.10 11.35 -17.79
N THR A 51 27.10 11.25 -16.47
CA THR A 51 28.33 11.30 -15.65
C THR A 51 29.20 10.07 -15.88
N VAL A 52 28.61 8.87 -15.97
CA VAL A 52 29.34 7.65 -16.37
C VAL A 52 30.05 7.87 -17.71
N ARG A 53 29.33 8.36 -18.73
CA ARG A 53 29.90 8.65 -20.06
C ARG A 53 31.02 9.68 -20.01
N LEU A 54 30.90 10.69 -19.14
CA LEU A 54 31.95 11.69 -18.94
C LEU A 54 33.21 11.08 -18.32
N ILE A 55 33.05 10.22 -17.31
CA ILE A 55 34.16 9.55 -16.62
C ILE A 55 34.86 8.56 -17.56
N GLU A 56 34.12 7.81 -18.36
CA GLU A 56 34.71 6.91 -19.37
C GLU A 56 35.57 7.68 -20.38
N LYS A 57 35.10 8.85 -20.84
CA LYS A 57 35.76 9.64 -21.87
C LYS A 57 36.92 10.49 -21.33
N HIS A 58 36.77 11.05 -20.14
CA HIS A 58 37.67 12.07 -19.59
C HIS A 58 38.21 11.73 -18.20
N GLY A 59 37.94 10.55 -17.65
CA GLY A 59 38.34 10.17 -16.28
C GLY A 59 39.84 10.25 -16.04
N LYS A 60 40.66 9.89 -17.04
CA LYS A 60 42.13 10.06 -16.98
C LYS A 60 42.54 11.54 -16.94
N THR A 61 41.84 12.40 -17.67
CA THR A 61 42.08 13.86 -17.68
C THR A 61 41.64 14.51 -16.36
N LEU A 62 40.60 13.97 -15.73
CA LEU A 62 40.08 14.42 -14.44
C LEU A 62 40.82 13.82 -13.24
N ASN A 63 41.82 12.95 -13.48
CA ASN A 63 42.56 12.22 -12.44
C ASN A 63 41.63 11.49 -11.45
N LEU A 64 40.56 10.88 -11.96
CA LEU A 64 39.61 10.11 -11.16
C LEU A 64 40.12 8.70 -10.93
N GLU A 65 39.94 8.19 -9.72
CA GLU A 65 40.19 6.79 -9.42
C GLU A 65 39.17 5.89 -10.14
N PRO A 66 39.57 4.67 -10.56
CA PRO A 66 38.63 3.70 -11.14
C PRO A 66 37.47 3.32 -10.22
N SER A 67 37.65 3.46 -8.91
CA SER A 67 36.63 3.25 -7.87
C SER A 67 35.40 4.15 -8.08
N VAL A 68 35.60 5.39 -8.50
CA VAL A 68 34.51 6.36 -8.70
C VAL A 68 33.55 5.92 -9.81
N LEU A 69 34.08 5.33 -10.88
CA LEU A 69 33.26 4.76 -11.95
C LEU A 69 32.50 3.54 -11.44
N ALA A 70 33.19 2.63 -10.75
CA ALA A 70 32.59 1.41 -10.21
C ALA A 70 31.45 1.70 -9.22
N ASP A 71 31.65 2.66 -8.31
CA ASP A 71 30.63 3.06 -7.33
C ASP A 71 29.38 3.65 -8.02
N LEU A 72 29.58 4.43 -9.09
CA LEU A 72 28.49 5.04 -9.85
C LEU A 72 27.70 3.99 -10.65
N GLU A 73 28.38 3.07 -11.34
CA GLU A 73 27.76 1.96 -12.08
C GLU A 73 27.00 1.01 -11.14
N GLN A 74 27.57 0.70 -9.98
CA GLN A 74 26.93 -0.12 -8.96
C GLN A 74 25.67 0.56 -8.44
N GLY A 75 25.74 1.86 -8.10
CA GLY A 75 24.58 2.63 -7.66
C GLY A 75 23.43 2.67 -8.68
N ILE A 76 23.76 2.83 -9.98
CA ILE A 76 22.76 2.78 -11.06
C ILE A 76 22.11 1.40 -11.15
N THR A 77 22.91 0.35 -11.02
CA THR A 77 22.45 -1.05 -11.06
C THR A 77 21.54 -1.36 -9.89
N ASP A 78 21.90 -0.94 -8.67
CA ASP A 78 21.08 -1.14 -7.48
C ASP A 78 19.74 -0.41 -7.55
N VAL A 79 19.73 0.84 -8.04
CA VAL A 79 18.47 1.58 -8.27
C VAL A 79 17.59 0.86 -9.31
N ALA A 80 18.19 0.37 -10.41
CA ALA A 80 17.46 -0.37 -11.43
C ALA A 80 16.89 -1.69 -10.91
N ARG A 81 17.60 -2.36 -10.00
CA ARG A 81 17.19 -3.61 -9.34
C ARG A 81 16.05 -3.39 -8.33
N LEU A 82 16.10 -2.31 -7.53
CA LEU A 82 15.16 -2.05 -6.43
C LEU A 82 13.85 -1.38 -6.88
N LYS A 83 13.84 -0.65 -7.99
CA LYS A 83 12.66 0.11 -8.45
C LYS A 83 11.47 -0.76 -8.88
N PRO A 84 11.63 -1.91 -9.57
CA PRO A 84 10.52 -2.80 -9.87
C PRO A 84 9.83 -3.41 -8.64
N PRO A 85 10.54 -4.01 -7.65
CA PRO A 85 9.89 -4.56 -6.46
C PRO A 85 9.24 -3.47 -5.60
N GLU A 86 9.82 -2.27 -5.49
CA GLU A 86 9.21 -1.13 -4.81
C GLU A 86 7.81 -0.82 -5.39
N ARG A 87 7.71 -0.65 -6.71
CA ARG A 87 6.44 -0.36 -7.40
C ARG A 87 5.43 -1.51 -7.26
N LEU A 88 5.89 -2.75 -7.25
CA LEU A 88 5.03 -3.91 -7.09
C LEU A 88 4.43 -3.93 -5.67
N LEU A 89 5.25 -3.70 -4.65
CA LEU A 89 4.83 -3.64 -3.25
C LEU A 89 3.85 -2.49 -3.01
N GLU A 90 4.06 -1.32 -3.60
CA GLU A 90 3.13 -0.20 -3.52
C GLU A 90 1.76 -0.56 -4.10
N LYS A 91 1.72 -1.17 -5.28
CA LYS A 91 0.45 -1.62 -5.91
C LYS A 91 -0.24 -2.69 -5.07
N LEU A 92 0.53 -3.62 -4.49
CA LEU A 92 -0.01 -4.66 -3.63
C LEU A 92 -0.60 -4.05 -2.35
N TYR A 93 0.12 -3.13 -1.71
CA TYR A 93 -0.37 -2.37 -0.56
C TYR A 93 -1.69 -1.66 -0.87
N LEU A 94 -1.77 -0.95 -2.00
CA LEU A 94 -3.00 -0.27 -2.43
C LEU A 94 -4.14 -1.26 -2.68
N SER A 95 -3.87 -2.41 -3.30
CA SER A 95 -4.86 -3.46 -3.51
C SER A 95 -5.42 -3.99 -2.19
N VAL A 96 -4.55 -4.34 -1.24
CA VAL A 96 -4.94 -4.82 0.09
C VAL A 96 -5.73 -3.76 0.85
N TYR A 97 -5.29 -2.51 0.78
CA TYR A 97 -6.01 -1.37 1.35
C TYR A 97 -7.43 -1.26 0.77
N HIS A 98 -7.59 -1.33 -0.56
CA HIS A 98 -8.88 -1.28 -1.22
C HIS A 98 -9.79 -2.47 -0.86
N GLN A 99 -9.24 -3.69 -0.79
CA GLN A 99 -9.99 -4.87 -0.35
C GLN A 99 -10.51 -4.70 1.07
N ARG A 100 -9.70 -4.16 1.98
CA ARG A 100 -10.12 -3.85 3.35
C ARG A 100 -11.24 -2.82 3.39
N LEU A 101 -11.18 -1.77 2.56
CA LEU A 101 -12.26 -0.79 2.44
C LEU A 101 -13.54 -1.42 1.92
N GLN A 102 -13.46 -2.27 0.88
CA GLN A 102 -14.61 -2.99 0.34
C GLN A 102 -15.24 -3.93 1.36
N ALA A 103 -14.43 -4.66 2.13
CA ALA A 103 -14.91 -5.49 3.23
C ALA A 103 -15.61 -4.64 4.30
N THR A 104 -15.04 -3.50 4.65
CA THR A 104 -15.63 -2.56 5.61
C THR A 104 -16.99 -2.04 5.12
N ASP A 105 -17.09 -1.67 3.84
CA ASP A 105 -18.35 -1.23 3.22
C ASP A 105 -19.43 -2.33 3.25
N LYS A 106 -19.06 -3.59 2.95
CA LYS A 106 -19.96 -4.73 3.06
C LYS A 106 -20.46 -4.92 4.50
N CYS A 107 -19.58 -4.83 5.49
CA CYS A 107 -19.96 -4.90 6.90
C CYS A 107 -20.93 -3.76 7.28
N MET A 108 -20.65 -2.53 6.84
CA MET A 108 -21.56 -1.40 7.04
C MET A 108 -22.93 -1.64 6.41
N GLY A 109 -22.99 -2.18 5.19
CA GLY A 109 -24.23 -2.56 4.53
C GLY A 109 -25.05 -3.55 5.36
N ALA A 110 -24.42 -4.63 5.83
CA ALA A 110 -25.08 -5.63 6.68
C ALA A 110 -25.57 -5.03 8.02
N MET A 111 -24.80 -4.12 8.61
CA MET A 111 -25.21 -3.41 9.83
C MET A 111 -26.43 -2.49 9.58
N TYR A 112 -26.53 -1.83 8.43
CA TYR A 112 -27.74 -1.06 8.07
C TYR A 112 -28.97 -1.97 7.91
N ASP A 113 -28.82 -3.08 7.21
CA ASP A 113 -29.91 -4.03 7.01
C ASP A 113 -30.39 -4.62 8.33
N THR A 114 -29.45 -4.93 9.23
CA THR A 114 -29.73 -5.40 10.59
C THR A 114 -30.46 -4.32 11.40
N ALA A 115 -29.96 -3.08 11.41
CA ALA A 115 -30.62 -1.97 12.10
C ALA A 115 -32.03 -1.70 11.56
N ARG A 116 -32.24 -1.85 10.24
CA ARG A 116 -33.57 -1.75 9.61
C ARG A 116 -34.49 -2.87 10.09
N ARG A 117 -33.99 -4.12 10.17
CA ARG A 117 -34.79 -5.25 10.66
C ARG A 117 -35.17 -5.11 12.12
N ILE A 118 -34.25 -4.68 12.98
CA ILE A 118 -34.54 -4.39 14.39
C ILE A 118 -35.74 -3.43 14.50
N ARG A 119 -35.72 -2.32 13.76
CA ARG A 119 -36.84 -1.35 13.76
C ARG A 119 -38.16 -1.96 13.29
N ASN A 120 -38.13 -2.81 12.27
CA ASN A 120 -39.34 -3.44 11.73
C ASN A 120 -39.99 -4.42 12.71
N PHE A 121 -39.22 -5.04 13.62
CA PHE A 121 -39.71 -6.04 14.57
C PHE A 121 -39.86 -5.51 16.00
N ALA A 122 -39.40 -4.29 16.28
CA ALA A 122 -39.39 -3.68 17.62
C ALA A 122 -40.77 -3.62 18.29
N GLU A 123 -41.86 -3.47 17.52
CA GLU A 123 -43.22 -3.44 18.07
C GLU A 123 -43.70 -4.83 18.51
N ALA A 124 -43.33 -5.87 17.77
CA ALA A 124 -43.74 -7.25 18.06
C ALA A 124 -42.83 -7.94 19.09
N TYR A 125 -41.55 -7.55 19.14
CA TYR A 125 -40.52 -8.11 20.00
C TYR A 125 -39.65 -6.98 20.57
N PRO A 126 -40.09 -6.31 21.65
CA PRO A 126 -39.40 -5.16 22.24
C PRO A 126 -37.95 -5.46 22.67
N GLU A 127 -37.68 -6.68 23.13
CA GLU A 127 -36.36 -7.15 23.56
C GLU A 127 -35.30 -7.05 22.46
N ILE A 128 -35.68 -7.20 21.18
CA ILE A 128 -34.77 -7.07 20.03
C ILE A 128 -34.31 -5.61 19.87
N ALA A 129 -35.17 -4.64 20.22
CA ALA A 129 -34.82 -3.23 20.19
C ALA A 129 -33.95 -2.82 21.37
N GLU A 130 -34.19 -3.41 22.55
CA GLU A 130 -33.37 -3.21 23.75
C GLU A 130 -31.96 -3.76 23.54
N ASP A 131 -31.82 -5.02 23.09
CA ASP A 131 -30.51 -5.64 22.84
C ASP A 131 -29.78 -4.96 21.67
N GLY A 132 -30.53 -4.52 20.66
CA GLY A 132 -30.01 -3.88 19.44
C GLY A 132 -29.71 -2.38 19.57
N HIS A 133 -29.92 -1.76 20.73
CA HIS A 133 -29.86 -0.30 20.87
C HIS A 133 -28.50 0.30 20.48
N PHE A 134 -27.38 -0.38 20.78
CA PHE A 134 -26.02 0.07 20.44
C PHE A 134 -25.87 0.31 18.93
N LEU A 135 -26.44 -0.58 18.10
CA LEU A 135 -26.37 -0.50 16.65
C LEU A 135 -27.30 0.61 16.15
N LEU A 136 -28.49 0.75 16.73
CA LEU A 136 -29.42 1.82 16.38
C LEU A 136 -28.81 3.20 16.68
N ASP A 137 -28.17 3.35 17.84
CA ASP A 137 -27.54 4.61 18.25
C ASP A 137 -26.32 4.93 17.42
N PHE A 138 -25.49 3.94 17.11
CA PHE A 138 -24.40 4.08 16.15
C PHE A 138 -24.91 4.57 14.77
N MET A 139 -26.00 3.99 14.25
CA MET A 139 -26.59 4.41 12.97
C MET A 139 -27.29 5.78 13.00
N LYS A 140 -27.72 6.26 14.17
CA LYS A 140 -28.22 7.64 14.31
C LYS A 140 -27.07 8.66 14.23
N ALA A 141 -25.94 8.35 14.87
CA ALA A 141 -24.76 9.21 14.87
C ALA A 141 -24.05 9.21 13.51
N PHE A 142 -23.97 8.04 12.87
CA PHE A 142 -23.36 7.86 11.57
C PHE A 142 -24.40 8.08 10.46
N LYS A 143 -24.59 9.32 10.01
CA LYS A 143 -25.41 9.60 8.82
C LYS A 143 -24.62 9.24 7.56
N PRO A 144 -24.97 8.19 6.80
CA PRO A 144 -24.30 7.91 5.54
C PRO A 144 -24.53 9.11 4.61
N GLY A 145 -23.47 9.55 3.93
CA GLY A 145 -23.62 10.46 2.80
C GLY A 145 -24.59 9.86 1.78
N ARG A 146 -25.43 10.69 1.13
CA ARG A 146 -26.40 10.23 0.13
C ARG A 146 -25.74 9.21 -0.80
N LYS A 147 -26.28 7.98 -0.86
CA LYS A 147 -25.91 7.00 -1.89
C LYS A 147 -26.03 7.73 -3.23
N LYS A 148 -24.91 7.91 -3.94
CA LYS A 148 -24.98 8.30 -5.35
C LYS A 148 -25.74 7.17 -6.05
N GLU A 149 -26.89 7.51 -6.62
CA GLU A 149 -27.60 6.62 -7.53
C GLU A 149 -26.60 6.16 -8.59
N LYS A 150 -26.47 4.84 -8.75
CA LYS A 150 -25.76 4.29 -9.91
C LYS A 150 -26.54 4.78 -11.12
N LYS A 151 -25.98 5.76 -11.85
CA LYS A 151 -26.43 6.02 -13.21
C LYS A 151 -26.20 4.72 -13.96
N GLU A 152 -27.26 4.13 -14.47
CA GLU A 152 -27.18 3.10 -15.49
C GLU A 152 -26.27 3.64 -16.58
N GLU A 153 -25.18 2.92 -16.87
CA GLU A 153 -24.35 3.19 -18.02
C GLU A 153 -25.25 3.00 -19.25
N ALA A 154 -25.72 4.12 -19.80
CA ALA A 154 -26.33 4.13 -21.12
C ALA A 154 -25.30 3.53 -22.08
N GLN A 155 -25.64 2.35 -22.60
CA GLN A 155 -24.96 1.69 -23.70
C GLN A 155 -24.75 2.70 -24.83
N GLY A 156 -23.50 3.00 -25.13
CA GLY A 156 -23.12 3.68 -26.36
C GLY A 156 -23.11 2.67 -27.49
N GLU A 157 -24.21 2.57 -28.23
CA GLU A 157 -24.21 2.13 -29.63
C GLU A 157 -23.99 3.35 -30.56
N ALA A 158 -23.26 3.09 -31.65
CA ALA A 158 -22.91 3.91 -32.81
C ALA A 158 -21.61 4.75 -32.71
#